data_AF-A0A0C3G665-F1
#
_entry.id   AF-A0A0C3G665-F1
#
_cell.length_a   1.000
_cell.length_b   1.000
_cell.length_c   1.000
_cell.angle_alpha   90.00
_cell.angle_beta   90.00
_cell.angle_gamma   90.00
#
_symmetry.space_group_name_H-M   'P 1'
#
loop_
_entity.id
_entity.type
_entity.pdbx_description
1 polymer ?
#
loop_
_entity_poly.entity_id
_entity_poly.type
_entity_poly.pdbx_seq_one_letter_code
_entity_poly.pdbx_strand_id
1 'polypeptide(L)'
;MDDRDPSMPDLLLSLGSSQKRRFEHLDQFSDLENAISNHQKALELVDDRHPNRPLYLSGLGDSLGTRFRRLGKYPDLENAISNQQNAVELTDNGHPDKPIYLSGLGDWLGTRFEHG
;
A
#
# COMPACT_ATOMS: atom_id res chain seq x y z
N MET A 1 -21.84 6.61 5.94
CA MET A 1 -21.54 6.18 4.56
C MET A 1 -21.75 4.68 4.52
N ASP A 2 -22.49 4.20 3.51
CA ASP A 2 -22.84 2.79 3.36
C ASP A 2 -21.66 2.03 2.75
N ASP A 3 -21.19 0.96 3.41
CA ASP A 3 -20.08 0.13 2.90
C ASP A 3 -20.45 -0.62 1.58
N ARG A 4 -21.68 -0.43 1.07
CA ARG A 4 -22.19 -0.94 -0.21
C ARG A 4 -21.99 0.03 -1.39
N ASP A 5 -21.39 1.20 -1.18
CA ASP A 5 -21.05 2.11 -2.29
C ASP A 5 -19.87 1.51 -3.11
N PRO A 6 -20.05 1.21 -4.41
CA PRO A 6 -19.02 0.62 -5.23
C PRO A 6 -17.78 1.51 -5.41
N SER A 7 -17.87 2.81 -5.12
CA SER A 7 -16.73 3.74 -5.16
C SER A 7 -15.95 3.81 -3.84
N MET A 8 -16.46 3.18 -2.78
CA MET A 8 -15.86 3.24 -1.44
C MET A 8 -14.40 2.76 -1.39
N PRO A 9 -13.99 1.68 -2.08
CA PRO A 9 -12.58 1.26 -2.10
C PRO A 9 -11.64 2.33 -2.68
N ASP A 10 -12.03 2.97 -3.78
CA ASP A 10 -11.22 4.01 -4.44
C ASP A 10 -11.15 5.28 -3.59
N LEU A 11 -12.24 5.64 -2.91
CA LEU A 11 -12.25 6.76 -1.98
C LEU A 11 -11.32 6.52 -0.79
N LEU A 12 -11.37 5.31 -0.21
CA LEU A 12 -10.50 4.92 0.90
C LEU A 12 -9.02 4.91 0.48
N LEU A 13 -8.71 4.40 -0.71
CA LEU A 13 -7.37 4.46 -1.29
C LEU A 13 -6.88 5.90 -1.43
N SER A 14 -7.72 6.78 -1.98
CA SER A 14 -7.37 8.19 -2.20
C SER A 14 -7.19 8.95 -0.88
N LEU A 15 -8.03 8.66 0.11
CA LEU A 15 -7.93 9.22 1.45
C LEU A 15 -6.66 8.75 2.14
N GLY A 16 -6.36 7.44 2.09
CA GLY A 16 -5.15 6.88 2.67
C GLY A 16 -3.88 7.47 2.04
N SER A 17 -3.85 7.61 0.72
CA SER A 17 -2.75 8.26 0.00
C SER A 17 -2.56 9.72 0.42
N SER A 18 -3.64 10.46 0.61
CA SER A 18 -3.59 11.85 1.05
C SER A 18 -3.08 11.99 2.50
N GLN A 19 -3.51 11.08 3.39
CA GLN A 19 -3.04 11.02 4.77
C GLN A 19 -1.56 10.65 4.84
N LYS A 20 -1.10 9.67 4.05
CA LYS A 20 0.32 9.32 3.96
C LYS A 20 1.16 10.54 3.52
N ARG A 21 0.75 11.26 2.48
CA ARG A 21 1.44 12.49 2.05
C ARG A 21 1.47 13.54 3.15
N ARG A 22 0.36 13.70 3.89
CA ARG A 22 0.31 14.63 5.02
C ARG A 22 1.29 14.21 6.12
N PHE A 23 1.38 12.92 6.43
CA PHE A 23 2.39 12.38 7.33
C PHE A 23 3.82 12.69 6.85
N GLU A 24 4.13 12.46 5.58
CA GLU A 24 5.47 12.73 5.02
C GLU A 24 5.88 14.22 5.17
N HIS A 25 4.93 15.14 5.22
CA HIS A 25 5.19 16.57 5.42
C HIS A 25 5.13 17.07 6.86
N LEU A 26 4.25 16.49 7.68
CA LEU A 26 3.94 17.01 9.02
C LEU A 26 4.37 16.09 10.16
N ASP A 27 4.86 14.88 9.85
CA ASP A 27 5.23 13.82 10.79
C ASP A 27 4.12 13.47 11.81
N GLN A 28 2.86 13.70 11.43
CA GLN A 28 1.70 13.36 12.25
C GLN A 28 1.43 11.86 12.17
N PHE A 29 1.97 11.09 13.10
CA PHE A 29 1.91 9.62 13.04
C PHE A 29 0.49 9.03 12.94
N SER A 30 -0.52 9.72 13.50
CA SER A 30 -1.92 9.34 13.35
C SER A 30 -2.39 9.32 11.89
N ASP A 31 -1.83 10.14 11.02
CA ASP A 31 -2.13 10.12 9.59
C ASP A 31 -1.61 8.86 8.91
N LEU A 32 -0.41 8.41 9.30
CA LEU A 32 0.14 7.17 8.75
C LEU A 32 -0.68 5.95 9.19
N GLU A 33 -1.09 5.90 10.46
CA GLU A 33 -1.96 4.82 10.95
C GLU A 33 -3.34 4.84 10.27
N ASN A 34 -3.91 6.03 10.06
CA ASN A 34 -5.15 6.16 9.31
C ASN A 34 -4.98 5.76 7.84
N ALA A 35 -3.84 6.08 7.22
CA ALA A 35 -3.55 5.67 5.84
C ALA A 35 -3.51 4.15 5.70
N ILE A 36 -2.81 3.47 6.62
CA ILE A 36 -2.74 2.00 6.67
C ILE A 36 -4.14 1.41 6.85
N SER A 37 -4.93 1.93 7.80
CA SER A 37 -6.28 1.45 8.06
C SER A 37 -7.20 1.63 6.85
N ASN A 38 -7.13 2.77 6.15
CA ASN A 38 -7.93 3.02 4.95
C ASN A 38 -7.52 2.14 3.77
N HIS A 39 -6.22 1.96 3.52
CA HIS A 39 -5.74 1.06 2.47
C HIS A 39 -6.15 -0.40 2.75
N GLN A 40 -6.06 -0.83 4.01
CA GLN A 40 -6.50 -2.16 4.41
C GLN A 40 -8.01 -2.33 4.20
N LYS A 41 -8.83 -1.36 4.63
CA LYS A 41 -10.28 -1.40 4.41
C LYS A 41 -10.64 -1.40 2.92
N ALA A 42 -9.94 -0.64 2.08
CA ALA A 42 -10.14 -0.67 0.63
C ALA A 42 -9.92 -2.08 0.05
N LEU A 43 -8.87 -2.76 0.50
CA LEU A 43 -8.54 -4.12 0.08
C LEU A 43 -9.57 -5.16 0.58
N GLU A 44 -10.09 -5.00 1.80
CA GLU A 44 -11.11 -5.88 2.41
C GLU A 44 -12.47 -5.77 1.71
N LEU A 45 -12.78 -4.62 1.09
CA LEU A 45 -14.04 -4.39 0.38
C LEU A 45 -14.08 -4.99 -1.03
N VAL A 46 -12.95 -5.44 -1.57
CA VAL A 46 -12.87 -6.02 -2.92
C VAL A 46 -12.47 -7.49 -2.89
N ASP A 47 -13.01 -8.27 -3.82
CA ASP A 47 -12.62 -9.67 -3.97
C ASP A 47 -11.25 -9.84 -4.66
N ASP A 48 -10.77 -11.07 -4.74
CA ASP A 48 -9.47 -11.39 -5.35
C ASP A 48 -9.40 -11.15 -6.86
N ARG A 49 -10.55 -11.02 -7.53
CA ARG A 49 -10.65 -10.85 -8.99
C ARG A 49 -10.89 -9.40 -9.40
N HIS A 50 -10.98 -8.49 -8.43
CA HIS A 50 -11.20 -7.08 -8.70
C HIS A 50 -10.02 -6.48 -9.47
N PRO A 51 -10.26 -5.76 -10.60
CA PRO A 51 -9.19 -5.29 -11.47
C PRO A 51 -8.21 -4.34 -10.78
N ASN A 52 -8.70 -3.54 -9.83
CA ASN A 52 -7.86 -2.59 -9.08
C ASN A 52 -7.26 -3.18 -7.79
N ARG A 53 -7.43 -4.49 -7.52
CA ARG A 53 -6.82 -5.12 -6.32
C ARG A 53 -5.30 -4.90 -6.22
N PRO A 54 -4.51 -4.99 -7.31
CA PRO A 54 -3.08 -4.69 -7.27
C PRO A 54 -2.77 -3.28 -6.77
N LEU A 55 -3.62 -2.31 -7.12
CA LEU A 55 -3.45 -0.92 -6.70
C LEU A 55 -3.64 -0.76 -5.18
N TYR A 56 -4.66 -1.39 -4.60
CA TYR A 56 -4.88 -1.34 -3.14
C TYR A 56 -3.77 -2.06 -2.36
N LEU A 57 -3.31 -3.21 -2.87
CA LEU A 57 -2.14 -3.91 -2.31
C LEU A 57 -0.91 -3.00 -2.32
N SER A 58 -0.64 -2.33 -3.44
CA SER A 58 0.50 -1.42 -3.55
C SER A 58 0.41 -0.25 -2.58
N GLY A 59 -0.76 0.37 -2.43
CA GLY A 59 -0.99 1.47 -1.48
C GLY A 59 -0.78 1.05 -0.01
N LEU A 60 -1.26 -0.14 0.35
CA LEU A 60 -1.02 -0.72 1.68
C LEU A 60 0.48 -0.98 1.90
N GLY A 61 1.14 -1.60 0.92
CA GLY A 61 2.57 -1.91 0.98
C GLY A 61 3.43 -0.66 1.15
N ASP A 62 3.15 0.40 0.40
CA ASP A 62 3.85 1.69 0.50
C ASP A 62 3.67 2.37 1.87
N SER A 63 2.48 2.28 2.46
CA SER A 63 2.20 2.83 3.79
C SER A 63 2.93 2.05 4.90
N LEU A 64 2.94 0.72 4.81
CA LEU A 64 3.66 -0.14 5.75
C LEU A 64 5.17 0.07 5.66
N GLY A 65 5.74 0.13 4.45
CA GLY A 65 7.16 0.40 4.28
C GLY A 65 7.55 1.80 4.77
N THR A 66 6.66 2.79 4.64
CA THR A 66 6.85 4.11 5.24
C THR A 66 6.87 4.05 6.77
N ARG A 67 6.00 3.23 7.39
CA ARG A 67 6.04 2.99 8.84
C ARG A 67 7.31 2.26 9.26
N PHE A 68 7.78 1.29 8.48
CA PHE A 68 9.07 0.64 8.70
C PHE A 68 10.21 1.66 8.71
N ARG A 69 10.33 2.52 7.70
CA ARG A 69 11.41 3.53 7.65
C ARG A 69 11.42 4.45 8.86
N ARG A 70 10.27 4.66 9.49
CA ARG A 70 10.12 5.53 10.65
C ARG A 70 10.34 4.83 11.98
N LEU A 71 9.93 3.57 12.10
CA LEU A 71 9.91 2.84 13.39
C LEU A 71 10.83 1.61 13.45
N GLY A 72 11.39 1.16 12.32
CA GLY A 72 12.23 -0.04 12.23
C GLY A 72 11.49 -1.36 12.50
N LYS A 73 10.15 -1.38 12.43
CA LYS A 73 9.35 -2.58 12.71
C LYS A 73 9.46 -3.59 11.57
N TYR A 74 10.33 -4.59 11.72
CA TYR A 74 10.58 -5.58 10.66
C TYR A 74 9.32 -6.23 10.04
N PRO A 75 8.25 -6.55 10.80
CA PRO A 75 7.01 -7.08 10.20
C PRO A 75 6.36 -6.12 9.18
N ASP A 76 6.52 -4.80 9.35
CA ASP A 76 6.01 -3.82 8.38
C ASP A 76 6.76 -3.91 7.05
N LEU A 77 8.07 -4.15 7.09
CA LEU A 77 8.89 -4.35 5.89
C LEU A 77 8.51 -5.64 5.15
N GLU A 78 8.36 -6.74 5.89
CA GLU A 78 7.95 -8.02 5.30
C GLU A 78 6.57 -7.92 4.65
N ASN A 79 5.62 -7.27 5.34
CA ASN A 79 4.29 -7.04 4.79
C ASN A 79 4.32 -6.08 3.60
N ALA A 80 5.18 -5.05 3.60
CA ALA A 80 5.34 -4.17 2.45
C ALA A 80 5.81 -4.92 1.20
N ILE A 81 6.83 -5.78 1.35
CA ILE A 81 7.35 -6.64 0.28
C ILE A 81 6.27 -7.59 -0.21
N SER A 82 5.59 -8.30 0.70
CA SER A 82 4.54 -9.26 0.34
C SER A 82 3.40 -8.61 -0.44
N ASN A 83 2.94 -7.43 -0.02
CA ASN A 83 1.88 -6.71 -0.72
C ASN A 83 2.33 -6.25 -2.12
N GLN A 84 3.55 -5.70 -2.27
CA GLN A 84 4.04 -5.30 -3.59
C GLN A 84 4.28 -6.51 -4.50
N GLN A 85 4.76 -7.62 -3.96
CA GLN A 85 4.92 -8.85 -4.71
C GLN A 85 3.58 -9.38 -5.22
N ASN A 86 2.56 -9.43 -4.36
CA ASN A 86 1.21 -9.81 -4.77
C ASN A 86 0.65 -8.88 -5.85
N ALA A 87 0.90 -7.56 -5.75
CA ALA A 87 0.50 -6.62 -6.80
C ALA A 87 1.19 -6.91 -8.15
N VAL A 88 2.48 -7.24 -8.14
CA VAL A 88 3.24 -7.63 -9.34
C VAL A 88 2.73 -8.93 -9.94
N GLU A 89 2.43 -9.93 -9.11
CA GLU A 89 1.96 -11.26 -9.53
C GLU A 89 0.55 -11.22 -10.14
N LEU A 90 -0.33 -10.37 -9.60
CA LEU A 90 -1.69 -10.17 -10.11
C LEU A 90 -1.77 -9.27 -11.35
N THR A 91 -0.65 -8.66 -11.77
CA THR A 91 -0.64 -7.69 -12.87
C THR A 91 0.04 -8.26 -14.10
N ASP A 92 -0.64 -8.24 -15.25
CA ASP A 92 -0.10 -8.69 -16.53
C ASP A 92 1.12 -7.87 -16.98
N ASN A 93 2.04 -8.50 -17.71
CA ASN A 93 3.28 -7.86 -18.16
C ASN A 93 3.08 -6.61 -19.04
N GLY A 94 1.97 -6.52 -19.78
CA GLY A 94 1.64 -5.36 -20.61
C GLY A 94 0.87 -4.26 -19.88
N HIS A 95 0.56 -4.44 -18.59
CA HIS A 95 -0.23 -3.47 -17.85
C HIS A 95 0.58 -2.20 -17.55
N PRO A 96 0.02 -1.00 -17.77
CA PRO A 96 0.74 0.26 -17.62
C PRO A 96 1.26 0.51 -16.19
N ASP A 97 0.57 0.00 -15.17
CA ASP A 97 0.96 0.21 -13.77
C ASP A 97 1.95 -0.83 -13.23
N LYS A 98 2.26 -1.91 -13.97
CA LYS A 98 3.20 -2.95 -13.49
C LYS A 98 4.58 -2.39 -13.10
N PRO A 99 5.16 -1.42 -13.84
CA PRO A 99 6.42 -0.79 -13.44
C PRO A 99 6.37 -0.11 -12.06
N ILE A 100 5.22 0.47 -11.67
CA ILE A 100 5.07 1.11 -10.36
C ILE A 100 5.18 0.07 -9.24
N TYR A 101 4.51 -1.08 -9.39
CA TYR A 101 4.55 -2.16 -8.41
C TYR A 101 5.96 -2.78 -8.31
N LEU A 102 6.64 -2.96 -9.45
CA LEU A 102 8.02 -3.43 -9.50
C LEU A 102 8.99 -2.45 -8.83
N SER A 103 8.79 -1.14 -9.02
CA SER A 103 9.59 -0.11 -8.35
C SER A 103 9.42 -0.21 -6.83
N GLY A 104 8.19 -0.27 -6.35
CA GLY A 104 7.90 -0.42 -4.92
C GLY A 104 8.49 -1.71 -4.34
N LEU A 105 8.40 -2.83 -5.06
CA LEU A 105 9.03 -4.09 -4.65
C LEU A 105 10.56 -3.95 -4.57
N GLY A 106 11.18 -3.31 -5.57
CA GLY A 106 12.62 -3.03 -5.60
C GLY A 106 13.08 -2.20 -4.41
N ASP A 107 12.36 -1.13 -4.09
CA ASP A 107 12.68 -0.24 -2.96
C ASP A 107 12.69 -0.99 -1.63
N TRP A 108 11.68 -1.83 -1.38
CA TRP A 108 11.59 -2.59 -0.13
C TRP A 108 12.57 -3.76 -0.07
N LEU A 109 12.86 -4.42 -1.19
CA LEU A 109 13.91 -5.44 -1.24
C LEU A 109 15.29 -4.84 -0.99
N GLY A 110 15.60 -3.67 -1.55
CA GLY A 110 16.82 -2.93 -1.27
C GLY A 110 16.92 -2.53 0.20
N THR A 111 15.84 -1.97 0.74
CA THR A 111 15.74 -1.64 2.17
C THR A 111 16.00 -2.86 3.05
N ARG A 112 15.43 -4.03 2.72
CA ARG A 112 15.66 -5.28 3.45
C ARG A 112 17.12 -5.73 3.41
N PHE A 113 17.77 -5.60 2.25
CA PHE A 113 19.19 -5.92 2.12
C PHE A 113 20.07 -5.03 3.00
N GLU A 114 19.71 -3.75 3.18
CA GLU A 114 20.45 -2.81 4.04
C GLU A 114 20.25 -3.05 5.53
N HIS A 115 19.14 -3.69 5.94
CA HIS A 115 18.75 -3.88 7.34
C HIS A 115 18.82 -5.34 7.81
N GLY A 116 19.27 -6.27 6.96
CA GLY A 116 19.52 -7.68 7.27
C GLY A 116 20.98 -7.95 7.58
#